data_AF-A0A8J8BL57-F1
#
_entry.id   AF-A0A8J8BL57-F1
#
_cell.length_a   1.000
_cell.length_b   1.000
_cell.length_c   1.000
_cell.angle_alpha   90.00
_cell.angle_beta   90.00
_cell.angle_gamma   90.00
#
_symmetry.space_group_name_H-M   'P 1'
#
loop_
_entity.id
_entity.type
_entity.pdbx_description
1 polymer ?
#
loop_
_entity_poly.entity_id
_entity_poly.type
_entity_poly.pdbx_seq_one_letter_code
_entity_poly.pdbx_strand_id
1 'polypeptide(L)'
;MSTEHARGFSLLEVVVTLVLLSVAVLAIIGLVAQIGGRSAAPVLHTQALYLAEGYLEEALLKRYSDPDGIDEGCAASRTLWDDIGDFNCLATPAEPTDPLGNSLPGLSRYRIQASVGPPSVVGGATTRRVEIRVTHLDGDIDLRLAGLRADY
;
A
#
# COMPACT_ATOMS: atom_id res chain seq x y z
N MET A 1 34.22 18.31 57.67
CA MET A 1 34.28 18.17 56.21
C MET A 1 34.92 16.84 55.89
N SER A 2 34.12 15.82 55.58
CA SER A 2 34.60 14.53 55.10
C SER A 2 35.02 14.68 53.64
N THR A 3 36.32 14.54 53.36
CA THR A 3 36.85 14.49 51.99
C THR A 3 36.54 13.10 51.42
N GLU A 4 35.60 13.02 50.49
CA GLU A 4 35.41 11.81 49.69
C GLU A 4 36.67 11.57 48.86
N HIS A 5 37.26 10.37 49.00
CA HIS A 5 38.40 9.96 48.22
C HIS A 5 37.92 9.55 46.82
N ALA A 6 38.30 10.31 45.79
CA ALA A 6 38.10 9.90 44.41
C ALA A 6 38.93 8.63 44.13
N ARG A 7 38.25 7.49 43.98
CA ARG A 7 38.90 6.24 43.57
C ARG A 7 39.18 6.33 42.07
N GLY A 8 40.47 6.26 41.70
CA GLY A 8 40.89 6.18 40.30
C GLY A 8 40.55 4.82 39.67
N PHE A 9 40.49 4.79 38.33
CA PHE A 9 40.26 3.57 37.56
C PHE A 9 41.53 2.71 37.48
N SER A 10 41.39 1.38 37.55
CA SER A 10 42.51 0.48 37.29
C SER A 10 42.77 0.34 35.78
N LEU A 11 44.02 0.05 35.39
CA LEU A 11 44.36 -0.19 33.98
C LEU A 11 43.56 -1.35 33.38
N LEU A 12 43.30 -2.40 34.19
CA LEU A 12 42.44 -3.52 33.80
C LEU A 12 41.00 -3.06 33.51
N GLU A 13 40.46 -2.19 34.35
CA GLU A 13 39.10 -1.66 34.19
C GLU A 13 38.96 -0.82 32.92
N VAL A 14 39.98 -0.01 32.58
CA VAL A 14 40.03 0.72 31.30
C VAL A 14 40.10 -0.23 30.11
N VAL A 15 40.91 -1.29 30.19
CA VAL A 15 41.01 -2.28 29.09
C VAL A 15 39.68 -3.03 28.91
N VAL A 16 39.06 -3.50 29.99
CA VAL A 16 37.79 -4.23 29.91
C VAL A 16 36.67 -3.33 29.41
N THR A 17 36.59 -2.08 29.85
CA THR A 17 35.59 -1.12 29.35
C THR A 17 35.74 -0.84 27.86
N LEU A 18 36.97 -0.66 27.35
CA LEU A 18 37.21 -0.48 25.92
C LEU A 18 36.80 -1.72 25.10
N VAL A 19 37.06 -2.93 25.59
CA VAL A 19 36.63 -4.17 24.95
C VAL A 19 35.11 -4.27 24.89
N LEU A 20 34.42 -4.00 26.00
CA LEU A 20 32.95 -4.03 26.06
C LEU A 20 32.33 -2.98 25.13
N LEU A 21 32.88 -1.77 25.11
CA LEU A 21 32.43 -0.71 24.20
C LEU A 21 32.61 -1.11 22.73
N SER A 22 33.72 -1.76 22.39
CA SER A 22 33.97 -2.22 21.02
C SER A 22 32.93 -3.23 20.56
N VAL A 23 32.60 -4.21 21.41
CA VAL A 23 31.55 -5.21 21.13
C VAL A 23 30.18 -4.55 21.00
N ALA A 24 29.85 -3.60 21.90
CA ALA A 24 28.58 -2.88 21.87
C ALA A 24 28.40 -2.06 20.58
N VAL A 25 29.45 -1.35 20.14
CA VAL A 25 29.43 -0.56 18.90
C VAL A 25 29.21 -1.45 17.68
N LEU A 26 29.89 -2.60 17.59
CA LEU A 26 29.69 -3.55 16.49
C LEU A 26 28.26 -4.09 16.45
N ALA A 27 27.66 -4.38 17.60
CA ALA A 27 26.27 -4.81 17.70
C ALA A 27 25.30 -3.73 17.21
N ILE A 28 25.52 -2.46 17.59
CA ILE A 28 24.71 -1.33 17.15
C ILE A 28 24.83 -1.12 15.63
N ILE A 29 26.05 -1.17 15.08
CA ILE A 29 26.28 -1.06 13.64
C ILE A 29 25.54 -2.17 12.87
N GLY A 30 25.59 -3.41 13.38
CA GLY A 30 24.87 -4.54 12.79
C GLY A 30 23.35 -4.31 12.76
N LEU A 31 22.78 -3.79 13.86
CA LEU A 31 21.36 -3.44 13.93
C LEU A 31 21.00 -2.31 12.95
N VAL A 32 21.81 -1.26 12.87
CA VAL A 32 21.59 -0.12 11.96
C VAL A 32 21.65 -0.57 10.50
N ALA A 33 22.57 -1.47 10.13
CA ALA A 33 22.66 -2.03 8.78
C ALA A 33 21.41 -2.85 8.41
N GLN A 34 20.86 -3.62 9.36
CA GLN A 34 19.60 -4.36 9.15
C GLN A 34 18.39 -3.42 8.97
N ILE A 35 18.34 -2.31 9.70
CA ILE A 35 17.27 -1.31 9.58
C ILE A 35 17.38 -0.60 8.21
N GLY A 36 18.59 -0.18 7.81
CA GLY A 36 18.81 0.51 6.54
C GLY A 36 18.47 -0.34 5.31
N GLY A 37 18.71 -1.66 5.35
CA GLY A 37 18.40 -2.57 4.24
C GLY A 37 16.91 -2.75 3.93
N ARG A 38 16.00 -2.38 4.85
CA ARG A 38 14.54 -2.49 4.67
C ARG A 38 13.88 -1.23 4.10
N SER A 39 14.64 -0.19 3.78
CA SER A 39 14.12 1.17 3.52
C SER A 39 13.33 1.35 2.21
N ALA A 40 13.38 0.41 1.27
CA ALA A 40 12.60 0.49 0.03
C ALA A 40 11.17 -0.07 0.16
N ALA A 41 10.95 -1.00 1.10
CA ALA A 41 9.63 -1.62 1.29
C ALA A 41 8.53 -0.62 1.71
N PRO A 42 8.81 0.40 2.57
CA PRO A 42 7.83 1.43 2.91
C PRO A 42 7.36 2.26 1.71
N VAL A 43 8.26 2.56 0.75
CA VAL A 43 7.90 3.34 -0.45
C VAL A 43 6.95 2.53 -1.32
N LEU A 44 7.23 1.24 -1.52
CA LEU A 44 6.38 0.38 -2.34
C LEU A 44 4.98 0.20 -1.71
N HIS A 45 4.91 0.06 -0.38
CA HIS A 45 3.63 0.01 0.33
C HIS A 45 2.84 1.31 0.19
N THR A 46 3.49 2.45 0.33
CA THR A 46 2.84 3.76 0.22
C THR A 46 2.29 4.00 -1.19
N GLN A 47 3.06 3.62 -2.22
CA GLN A 47 2.60 3.69 -3.61
C GLN A 47 1.42 2.75 -3.88
N ALA A 48 1.47 1.52 -3.34
CA ALA A 48 0.36 0.57 -3.45
C ALA A 48 -0.91 1.12 -2.80
N LEU A 49 -0.78 1.80 -1.65
CA LEU A 49 -1.90 2.45 -0.97
C LEU A 49 -2.50 3.57 -1.82
N TYR A 50 -1.70 4.48 -2.35
CA TYR A 50 -2.20 5.54 -3.22
C TYR A 50 -2.86 5.01 -4.50
N LEU A 51 -2.36 3.91 -5.06
CA LEU A 51 -3.01 3.23 -6.18
C LEU A 51 -4.37 2.65 -5.76
N ALA A 52 -4.44 1.96 -4.62
CA ALA A 52 -5.69 1.36 -4.12
C ALA A 52 -6.75 2.42 -3.80
N GLU A 53 -6.35 3.50 -3.12
CA GLU A 53 -7.20 4.64 -2.78
C GLU A 53 -7.70 5.33 -4.05
N GLY A 54 -6.80 5.67 -4.99
CA GLY A 54 -7.17 6.36 -6.23
C GLY A 54 -8.17 5.57 -7.07
N TYR A 55 -7.96 4.26 -7.24
CA TYR A 55 -8.91 3.41 -7.97
C TYR A 55 -10.24 3.24 -7.23
N LEU A 56 -10.22 3.13 -5.90
CA LEU A 56 -11.45 3.01 -5.12
C LEU A 56 -12.26 4.31 -5.17
N GLU A 57 -11.60 5.46 -5.02
CA GLU A 57 -12.25 6.77 -5.12
C GLU A 57 -12.84 6.98 -6.51
N GLU A 58 -12.10 6.65 -7.57
CA GLU A 58 -12.62 6.70 -8.94
C GLU A 58 -13.91 5.87 -9.07
N ALA A 59 -13.90 4.62 -8.58
CA ALA A 59 -15.07 3.75 -8.63
C ALA A 59 -16.24 4.33 -7.82
N LEU A 60 -16.00 4.79 -6.59
CA LEU A 60 -17.06 5.31 -5.73
C LEU A 60 -17.65 6.64 -6.24
N LEU A 61 -16.92 7.38 -7.09
CA LEU A 61 -17.42 8.57 -7.78
C LEU A 61 -18.31 8.24 -9.00
N LYS A 62 -18.25 7.01 -9.52
CA LYS A 62 -19.13 6.56 -10.60
C LYS A 62 -20.55 6.31 -10.11
N ARG A 63 -21.47 6.19 -11.07
CA ARG A 63 -22.87 5.86 -10.76
C ARG A 63 -22.99 4.43 -10.26
N TYR A 64 -24.03 4.18 -9.48
CA TYR A 64 -24.31 2.83 -8.99
C TYR A 64 -24.70 1.86 -10.12
N SER A 65 -25.42 2.39 -11.10
CA SER A 65 -25.84 1.73 -12.34
C SER A 65 -25.49 2.63 -13.52
N ASP A 66 -25.26 1.99 -14.64
CA ASP A 66 -25.09 2.59 -15.96
C ASP A 66 -26.19 3.65 -16.24
N PRO A 67 -25.80 4.90 -16.56
CA PRO A 67 -26.73 6.00 -16.82
C PRO A 67 -27.46 5.93 -18.17
N ASP A 68 -26.88 5.29 -19.19
CA ASP A 68 -27.48 5.21 -20.53
C ASP A 68 -27.96 3.80 -20.92
N GLY A 69 -27.59 2.81 -20.09
CA GLY A 69 -27.97 1.40 -20.18
C GLY A 69 -27.17 0.62 -21.21
N ILE A 70 -26.05 1.14 -21.68
CA ILE A 70 -25.18 0.53 -22.69
C ILE A 70 -23.92 -0.02 -22.02
N ASP A 71 -23.83 -1.35 -21.90
CA ASP A 71 -22.58 -2.01 -21.51
C ASP A 71 -21.55 -1.93 -22.66
N GLU A 72 -20.57 -1.02 -22.57
CA GLU A 72 -19.49 -0.94 -23.55
C GLU A 72 -18.54 -2.15 -23.51
N GLY A 73 -18.55 -2.88 -22.40
CA GLY A 73 -17.70 -4.04 -22.17
C GLY A 73 -16.21 -3.70 -22.03
N CYS A 74 -15.44 -4.72 -21.65
CA CYS A 74 -14.05 -4.53 -21.20
C CYS A 74 -13.01 -4.26 -22.30
N ALA A 75 -13.42 -4.30 -23.57
CA ALA A 75 -12.56 -3.90 -24.69
C ALA A 75 -12.65 -2.38 -24.96
N ALA A 76 -13.62 -1.70 -24.35
CA ALA A 76 -13.83 -0.27 -24.51
C ALA A 76 -12.78 0.55 -23.76
N SER A 77 -12.67 1.82 -24.16
CA SER A 77 -11.80 2.76 -23.47
C SER A 77 -12.29 3.01 -22.04
N ARG A 78 -11.36 3.06 -21.08
CA ARG A 78 -11.65 3.41 -19.69
C ARG A 78 -12.36 4.76 -19.53
N THR A 79 -12.20 5.66 -20.50
CA THR A 79 -12.92 6.94 -20.54
C THR A 79 -14.44 6.80 -20.60
N LEU A 80 -14.93 5.66 -21.06
CA LEU A 80 -16.36 5.36 -21.13
C LEU A 80 -16.91 4.78 -19.82
N TRP A 81 -16.04 4.41 -18.88
CA TRP A 81 -16.50 3.86 -17.61
C TRP A 81 -17.24 4.93 -16.81
N ASP A 82 -18.51 4.70 -16.54
CA ASP A 82 -19.40 5.67 -15.94
C ASP A 82 -20.23 5.11 -14.78
N ASP A 83 -20.19 3.80 -14.59
CA ASP A 83 -20.77 3.09 -13.47
C ASP A 83 -19.72 2.27 -12.69
N ILE A 84 -20.11 1.78 -11.52
CA ILE A 84 -19.23 0.91 -10.73
C ILE A 84 -19.04 -0.47 -11.38
N GLY A 85 -19.99 -0.95 -12.18
CA GLY A 85 -19.95 -2.23 -12.85
C GLY A 85 -18.75 -2.39 -13.77
N ASP A 86 -18.36 -1.32 -14.46
CA ASP A 86 -17.20 -1.27 -15.36
C ASP A 86 -15.88 -1.70 -14.71
N PHE A 87 -15.73 -1.50 -13.40
CA PHE A 87 -14.52 -1.92 -12.69
C PHE A 87 -14.33 -3.44 -12.68
N ASN A 88 -15.37 -4.23 -12.96
CA ASN A 88 -15.21 -5.67 -13.21
C ASN A 88 -14.34 -5.98 -14.45
N CYS A 89 -14.09 -5.01 -15.32
CA CYS A 89 -13.11 -5.15 -16.39
C CYS A 89 -11.66 -5.24 -15.92
N LEU A 90 -11.41 -4.98 -14.64
CA LEU A 90 -10.15 -5.28 -13.95
C LEU A 90 -10.21 -6.58 -13.14
N ALA A 91 -11.11 -7.51 -13.46
CA ALA A 91 -11.18 -8.81 -12.77
C ALA A 91 -9.89 -9.64 -12.92
N THR A 92 -9.11 -9.41 -13.97
CA THR A 92 -7.76 -9.96 -14.11
C THR A 92 -6.71 -8.89 -13.78
N PRO A 93 -5.65 -9.23 -13.02
CA PRO A 93 -4.61 -8.27 -12.65
C PRO A 93 -3.98 -7.59 -13.88
N ALA A 94 -4.07 -6.26 -13.94
CA ALA A 94 -3.60 -5.43 -15.05
C ALA A 94 -2.60 -4.37 -14.58
N GLU A 95 -1.88 -3.75 -15.52
CA GLU A 95 -1.00 -2.62 -15.18
C GLU A 95 -1.82 -1.39 -14.80
N PRO A 96 -1.32 -0.53 -13.89
CA PRO A 96 -2.03 0.68 -13.51
C PRO A 96 -2.07 1.69 -14.66
N THR A 97 -3.23 2.33 -14.81
CA THR A 97 -3.47 3.44 -15.72
C THR A 97 -4.14 4.58 -14.97
N ASP A 98 -4.10 5.78 -15.53
CA ASP A 98 -4.98 6.86 -15.09
C ASP A 98 -6.44 6.61 -15.53
N PRO A 99 -7.40 7.45 -15.11
CA PRO A 99 -8.81 7.34 -15.53
C PRO A 99 -9.05 7.53 -17.04
N LEU A 100 -8.07 8.08 -17.76
CA LEU A 100 -8.12 8.24 -19.22
C LEU A 100 -7.54 7.02 -19.95
N GLY A 101 -7.00 6.04 -19.22
CA GLY A 101 -6.36 4.85 -19.78
C GLY A 101 -4.89 5.06 -20.16
N ASN A 102 -4.27 6.19 -19.80
CA ASN A 102 -2.84 6.38 -20.01
C ASN A 102 -2.02 5.56 -19.02
N SER A 103 -0.91 5.00 -19.48
CA SER A 103 0.02 4.29 -18.59
C SER A 103 0.61 5.24 -17.54
N LEU A 104 0.94 4.69 -16.37
CA LEU A 104 1.63 5.41 -15.29
C LEU A 104 3.12 4.98 -15.24
N PRO A 105 4.04 5.72 -15.88
CA PRO A 105 5.45 5.35 -15.90
C PRO A 105 6.02 5.24 -14.49
N GLY A 106 6.77 4.17 -14.23
CA GLY A 106 7.34 3.88 -12.91
C GLY A 106 6.45 3.01 -12.00
N LEU A 107 5.19 2.76 -12.38
CA LEU A 107 4.27 1.88 -11.64
C LEU A 107 3.96 0.56 -12.37
N SER A 108 4.65 0.26 -13.47
CA SER A 108 4.42 -0.95 -14.29
C SER A 108 4.70 -2.28 -13.57
N ARG A 109 5.36 -2.25 -12.41
CA ARG A 109 5.58 -3.42 -11.55
C ARG A 109 4.45 -3.66 -10.55
N TYR A 110 3.44 -2.79 -10.49
CA TYR A 110 2.21 -3.05 -9.75
C TYR A 110 1.19 -3.79 -10.63
N ARG A 111 0.27 -4.50 -10.00
CA ARG A 111 -0.91 -5.05 -10.65
C ARG A 111 -2.15 -4.63 -9.89
N ILE A 112 -3.13 -4.09 -10.62
CA ILE A 112 -4.43 -3.71 -10.09
C ILE A 112 -5.43 -4.76 -10.51
N GLN A 113 -6.22 -5.23 -9.56
CA GLN A 113 -7.36 -6.09 -9.78
C GLN A 113 -8.55 -5.48 -9.05
N ALA A 114 -9.70 -5.40 -9.69
CA ALA A 114 -10.92 -4.96 -9.04
C ALA A 114 -12.02 -6.02 -9.14
N SER A 115 -12.93 -5.98 -8.18
CA SER A 115 -14.15 -6.77 -8.22
C SER A 115 -15.30 -5.98 -7.64
N VAL A 116 -16.47 -6.12 -8.27
CA VAL A 116 -17.71 -5.51 -7.79
C VAL A 116 -18.70 -6.60 -7.45
N GLY A 117 -19.03 -6.67 -6.16
CA GLY A 117 -19.94 -7.65 -5.62
C GLY A 117 -21.39 -7.44 -6.05
N PRO A 118 -22.25 -8.45 -5.83
CA PRO A 118 -23.68 -8.32 -6.06
C PRO A 118 -24.31 -7.26 -5.15
N PRO A 119 -25.50 -6.75 -5.49
CA PRO A 119 -26.27 -5.90 -4.60
C PRO A 119 -26.52 -6.55 -3.23
N SER A 120 -26.38 -5.76 -2.17
CA SER A 120 -26.58 -6.16 -0.77
C SER A 120 -27.14 -4.98 0.03
N VAL A 121 -27.95 -5.25 1.05
CA VAL A 121 -28.55 -4.19 1.88
C VAL A 121 -27.66 -3.91 3.09
N VAL A 122 -27.20 -2.66 3.23
CA VAL A 122 -26.43 -2.18 4.37
C VAL A 122 -27.09 -0.92 4.91
N GLY A 123 -27.46 -0.91 6.19
CA GLY A 123 -28.11 0.24 6.82
C GLY A 123 -29.45 0.66 6.17
N GLY A 124 -30.12 -0.26 5.48
CA GLY A 124 -31.39 0.00 4.77
C GLY A 124 -31.23 0.51 3.34
N ALA A 125 -30.01 0.78 2.87
CA ALA A 125 -29.74 1.13 1.47
C ALA A 125 -29.28 -0.11 0.68
N THR A 126 -29.70 -0.22 -0.58
CA THR A 126 -29.09 -1.15 -1.53
C THR A 126 -27.68 -0.65 -1.86
N THR A 127 -26.69 -1.52 -1.75
CA THR A 127 -25.28 -1.20 -1.96
C THR A 127 -24.57 -2.28 -2.75
N ARG A 128 -23.52 -1.91 -3.48
CA ARG A 128 -22.57 -2.85 -4.08
C ARG A 128 -21.20 -2.58 -3.50
N ARG A 129 -20.48 -3.67 -3.17
CA ARG A 129 -19.13 -3.59 -2.63
C ARG A 129 -18.11 -3.59 -3.77
N VAL A 130 -17.29 -2.56 -3.85
CA VAL A 130 -16.14 -2.49 -4.74
C VAL A 130 -14.89 -2.84 -3.95
N GLU A 131 -14.10 -3.79 -4.41
CA GLU A 131 -12.78 -4.12 -3.85
C GLU A 131 -11.70 -3.87 -4.89
N ILE A 132 -10.67 -3.15 -4.47
CA ILE A 132 -9.43 -2.95 -5.21
C ILE A 132 -8.33 -3.74 -4.51
N ARG A 133 -7.64 -4.58 -5.28
CA ARG A 133 -6.46 -5.31 -4.86
C ARG A 133 -5.25 -4.82 -5.64
N VAL A 134 -4.18 -4.51 -4.93
CA VAL A 134 -2.91 -4.06 -5.50
C VAL A 134 -1.81 -5.01 -5.09
N THR A 135 -1.12 -5.60 -6.07
CA THR A 135 0.06 -6.43 -5.84
C THR A 135 1.29 -5.85 -6.52
N HIS A 136 2.49 -6.28 -6.11
CA HIS A 136 3.76 -5.86 -6.71
C HIS A 136 4.55 -7.09 -7.19
N LEU A 137 5.23 -6.99 -8.34
CA LEU A 137 5.95 -8.13 -8.94
C LEU A 137 7.24 -8.51 -8.21
N ASP A 138 7.90 -7.54 -7.57
CA ASP A 138 9.21 -7.73 -6.93
C ASP A 138 9.15 -7.86 -5.40
N GLY A 139 7.96 -7.87 -4.81
CA GLY A 139 7.80 -7.87 -3.35
C GLY A 139 6.51 -8.54 -2.89
N ASP A 140 6.44 -8.80 -1.58
CA ASP A 140 5.26 -9.37 -0.92
C ASP A 140 4.25 -8.25 -0.59
N ILE A 141 3.70 -7.63 -1.62
CA ILE A 141 2.61 -6.66 -1.49
C ILE A 141 1.34 -7.32 -1.98
N ASP A 142 0.37 -7.44 -1.08
CA ASP A 142 -1.02 -7.80 -1.37
C ASP A 142 -1.93 -6.89 -0.54
N LEU A 143 -2.15 -5.67 -1.03
CA LEU A 143 -3.03 -4.69 -0.40
C LEU A 143 -4.44 -4.85 -0.96
N ARG A 144 -5.44 -4.86 -0.08
CA ARG A 144 -6.86 -4.84 -0.45
C ARG A 144 -7.56 -3.67 0.23
N LEU A 145 -8.29 -2.87 -0.54
CA LEU A 145 -9.14 -1.80 -0.06
C LEU A 145 -10.54 -2.01 -0.61
N ALA A 146 -11.57 -1.72 0.18
CA ALA A 146 -12.94 -1.87 -0.29
C ALA A 146 -13.86 -0.77 0.24
N GLY A 147 -14.85 -0.44 -0.59
CA GLY A 147 -15.88 0.54 -0.29
C GLY A 147 -17.26 0.04 -0.70
N LEU A 148 -18.29 0.72 -0.20
CA LEU A 148 -19.68 0.48 -0.57
C LEU A 148 -20.20 1.66 -1.37
N ARG A 149 -20.73 1.40 -2.57
CA ARG A 149 -21.52 2.36 -3.33
C ARG A 149 -23.00 2.06 -3.09
N ALA A 150 -23.73 3.00 -2.51
CA ALA A 150 -25.17 2.92 -2.34
C ALA A 150 -25.92 3.32 -3.61
N ASP A 151 -27.13 2.80 -3.79
CA ASP A 151 -28.07 3.15 -4.86
C ASP A 151 -28.94 4.33 -4.38
N TYR A 152 -28.52 5.55 -4.68
CA TYR A 152 -29.22 6.79 -4.36
C TYR A 152 -29.17 7.79 -5.52
#